data_AF-A0A429FH79-F1
#
_entry.id   AF-A0A429FH79-F1
#
_cell.length_a   1.000
_cell.length_b   1.000
_cell.length_c   1.000
_cell.angle_alpha   90.00
_cell.angle_beta   90.00
_cell.angle_gamma   90.00
#
_symmetry.space_group_name_H-M   'P 1'
#
loop_
_entity.id
_entity.type
_entity.pdbx_description
1 polymer ?
#
loop_
_entity_poly.entity_id
_entity_poly.type
_entity_poly.pdbx_seq_one_letter_code
_entity_poly.pdbx_strand_id
1 'polypeptide(L)'
;MADITRGSRVACAALLVVAVTAACDTKAQFAPSLPPEAGFRVDDGVLKLWTGTPCEGVTGLRLTFDSGTQTSTEQVWTAPRPGVRVEHVDLLGVSSPDAGGPLEIRTPLPAGYDWTKAGSVNVAVDGPKANGAKADVAQVLRESAQHPSGSYLFGRSGWLDAAAVQRENRKSFLTICTPDPE
;
A
#
# COMPACT_ATOMS: atom_id res chain seq x y z
N MET A 1 64.87 -17.02 -44.69
CA MET A 1 64.52 -16.08 -45.77
C MET A 1 63.10 -15.62 -45.52
N ALA A 2 62.74 -14.38 -45.27
CA ALA A 2 63.40 -13.07 -45.11
C ALA A 2 62.45 -12.25 -44.20
N ASP A 3 62.89 -11.72 -43.07
CA ASP A 3 63.39 -10.35 -42.84
C ASP A 3 62.39 -9.18 -43.01
N ILE A 4 62.10 -8.56 -41.85
CA ILE A 4 61.93 -7.12 -41.52
C ILE A 4 60.98 -6.25 -42.36
N THR A 5 59.98 -5.63 -41.70
CA THR A 5 59.86 -4.15 -41.52
C THR A 5 58.65 -3.77 -40.65
N ARG A 6 58.87 -2.99 -39.56
CA ARG A 6 58.45 -1.58 -39.37
C ARG A 6 56.91 -1.42 -39.23
N GLY A 7 56.32 -1.23 -38.06
CA GLY A 7 56.50 -0.09 -37.16
C GLY A 7 55.33 0.89 -37.31
N SER A 8 54.52 1.09 -36.27
CA SER A 8 53.90 2.39 -35.92
C SER A 8 53.07 2.27 -34.64
N ARG A 9 53.39 3.16 -33.70
CA ARG A 9 52.74 3.32 -32.40
C ARG A 9 51.33 3.87 -32.62
N VAL A 10 50.30 3.10 -32.26
CA VAL A 10 48.94 3.62 -32.11
C VAL A 10 48.75 3.93 -30.64
N ALA A 11 48.75 5.22 -30.30
CA ALA A 11 48.40 5.71 -28.98
C ALA A 11 46.91 5.47 -28.73
N CYS A 12 46.57 4.47 -27.91
CA CYS A 12 45.21 4.26 -27.42
C CYS A 12 44.90 5.34 -26.37
N ALA A 13 44.23 6.42 -26.79
CA ALA A 13 43.57 7.32 -25.87
C ALA A 13 42.35 6.60 -25.27
N ALA A 14 42.49 6.12 -24.03
CA ALA A 14 41.37 5.59 -23.26
C ALA A 14 40.50 6.76 -22.78
N LEU A 15 39.39 7.01 -23.47
CA LEU A 15 38.31 7.87 -22.99
C LEU A 15 37.55 7.12 -21.89
N LEU A 16 37.86 7.42 -20.63
CA LEU A 16 37.06 7.04 -19.47
C LEU A 16 35.74 7.81 -19.53
N VAL A 17 34.70 7.18 -20.09
CA VAL A 17 33.33 7.67 -19.98
C VAL A 17 32.86 7.39 -18.55
N VAL A 18 32.92 8.41 -17.69
CA VAL A 18 32.30 8.38 -16.37
C VAL A 18 30.79 8.47 -16.59
N ALA A 19 30.12 7.31 -16.65
CA ALA A 19 28.67 7.23 -16.62
C ALA A 19 28.21 7.62 -15.21
N VAL A 20 27.82 8.88 -15.04
CA VAL A 20 27.14 9.33 -13.82
C VAL A 20 25.75 8.70 -13.84
N THR A 21 25.59 7.57 -13.15
CA THR A 21 24.26 7.05 -12.80
C THR A 21 23.68 8.00 -11.76
N ALA A 22 23.11 9.12 -12.23
CA ALA A 22 22.16 9.88 -11.44
C ALA A 22 21.00 8.93 -11.15
N ALA A 23 20.98 8.35 -9.95
CA ALA A 23 19.82 7.64 -9.45
C ALA A 23 18.65 8.62 -9.54
N CYS A 24 17.70 8.35 -10.43
CA CYS A 24 16.48 9.13 -10.56
C CYS A 24 15.68 8.96 -9.26
N ASP A 25 15.95 9.80 -8.27
CA ASP A 25 15.09 9.95 -7.09
C ASP A 25 13.90 10.83 -7.47
N THR A 26 13.12 10.36 -8.45
CA THR A 26 11.89 11.02 -8.89
C THR A 26 10.78 10.69 -7.91
N LYS A 27 10.74 11.38 -6.77
CA LYS A 27 9.51 11.48 -5.99
C LYS A 27 8.41 12.04 -6.91
N ALA A 28 7.26 11.37 -6.95
CA ALA A 28 6.14 11.85 -7.75
C ALA A 28 5.76 13.26 -7.29
N GLN A 29 5.49 14.16 -8.24
CA GLN A 29 5.19 15.58 -7.98
C GLN A 29 3.98 15.81 -7.04
N PHE A 30 3.17 14.78 -6.80
CA PHE A 30 2.00 14.79 -5.91
C PHE A 30 2.09 13.75 -4.79
N ALA A 31 3.29 13.20 -4.51
CA ALA A 31 3.49 12.32 -3.38
C ALA A 31 3.29 13.10 -2.07
N PRO A 32 2.59 12.54 -1.08
CA PRO A 32 2.47 13.18 0.23
C PRO A 32 3.84 13.38 0.90
N SER A 33 3.95 14.36 1.79
CA SER A 33 5.21 14.68 2.49
C SER A 33 5.74 13.53 3.36
N LEU A 34 4.83 12.66 3.80
CA LEU A 34 5.06 11.48 4.63
C LEU A 34 4.37 10.26 3.98
N PRO A 35 4.87 9.02 4.19
CA PRO A 35 4.27 7.83 3.58
C PRO A 35 2.81 7.66 4.04
N PRO A 36 1.87 7.35 3.13
CA PRO A 36 0.52 6.99 3.52
C PRO A 36 0.46 5.53 4.00
N GLU A 37 -0.19 5.29 5.14
CA GLU A 37 -0.30 3.97 5.75
C GLU A 37 -1.71 3.71 6.30
N ALA A 38 -2.13 2.45 6.21
CA ALA A 38 -3.30 1.90 6.89
C ALA A 38 -2.88 0.59 7.58
N GLY A 39 -3.61 0.24 8.62
CA GLY A 39 -3.41 -0.98 9.38
C GLY A 39 -4.11 -2.16 8.72
N PHE A 40 -3.40 -3.27 8.58
CA PHE A 40 -3.95 -4.55 8.13
C PHE A 40 -3.73 -5.63 9.18
N ARG A 41 -4.71 -6.50 9.36
CA ARG A 41 -4.68 -7.62 10.31
C ARG A 41 -5.51 -8.78 9.78
N VAL A 42 -5.21 -9.99 10.21
CA VAL A 42 -6.09 -11.14 10.05
C VAL A 42 -6.48 -11.69 11.41
N ASP A 43 -7.77 -11.73 11.68
CA ASP A 43 -8.33 -12.44 12.83
C ASP A 43 -9.34 -13.47 12.32
N ASP A 44 -9.26 -14.71 12.81
CA ASP A 44 -10.21 -15.77 12.46
C ASP A 44 -10.42 -15.97 10.95
N GLY A 45 -9.36 -15.74 10.15
CA GLY A 45 -9.40 -15.85 8.69
C GLY A 45 -10.01 -14.64 7.96
N VAL A 46 -10.40 -13.59 8.68
CA VAL A 46 -10.95 -12.36 8.13
C VAL A 46 -9.87 -11.30 8.01
N LEU A 47 -9.67 -10.76 6.81
CA LEU A 47 -8.79 -9.62 6.57
C LEU A 47 -9.46 -8.35 7.12
N LYS A 48 -8.82 -7.67 8.04
CA LYS A 48 -9.28 -6.43 8.65
C LYS A 48 -8.47 -5.24 8.18
N LEU A 49 -9.17 -4.13 7.98
CA LEU A 49 -8.60 -2.82 7.70
C LEU A 49 -8.83 -1.90 8.89
N TRP A 50 -7.81 -1.14 9.26
CA TRP A 50 -7.93 0.03 10.11
C TRP A 50 -7.33 1.24 9.38
N THR A 51 -8.13 2.28 9.17
CA THR A 51 -7.69 3.49 8.47
C THR A 51 -6.74 4.34 9.29
N GLY A 52 -6.56 4.05 10.59
CA GLY A 52 -5.73 4.80 11.54
C GLY A 52 -6.34 6.12 12.01
N THR A 53 -6.93 6.90 11.09
CA THR A 53 -7.80 8.05 11.39
C THR A 53 -9.12 7.85 10.63
N PRO A 54 -10.28 8.18 11.23
CA PRO A 54 -11.56 8.01 10.57
C PRO A 54 -11.62 8.73 9.22
N CYS A 55 -12.10 8.02 8.21
CA CYS A 55 -12.45 8.55 6.91
C CYS A 55 -13.91 8.97 6.91
N GLU A 56 -14.19 10.26 6.84
CA GLU A 56 -15.55 10.77 6.75
C GLU A 56 -16.03 10.85 5.29
N GLY A 57 -17.30 10.53 5.03
CA GLY A 57 -17.90 10.67 3.69
C GLY A 57 -17.42 9.64 2.67
N VAL A 58 -17.04 8.44 3.10
CA VAL A 58 -16.62 7.35 2.20
C VAL A 58 -17.81 6.88 1.36
N THR A 59 -17.64 6.92 0.04
CA THR A 59 -18.63 6.41 -0.92
C THR A 59 -18.20 5.09 -1.57
N GLY A 60 -16.94 4.69 -1.40
CA GLY A 60 -16.43 3.43 -1.92
C GLY A 60 -15.10 3.02 -1.30
N LEU A 61 -14.85 1.72 -1.30
CA LEU A 61 -13.56 1.12 -0.96
C LEU A 61 -13.15 0.18 -2.07
N ARG A 62 -11.92 0.30 -2.54
CA ARG A 62 -11.34 -0.61 -3.53
C ARG A 62 -10.19 -1.37 -2.91
N LEU A 63 -10.28 -2.69 -2.93
CA LEU A 63 -9.17 -3.58 -2.63
C LEU A 63 -8.61 -4.09 -3.94
N THR A 64 -7.33 -3.86 -4.20
CA THR A 64 -6.66 -4.40 -5.37
C THR A 64 -5.56 -5.34 -4.91
N PHE A 65 -5.70 -6.62 -5.21
CA PHE A 65 -4.69 -7.63 -4.97
C PHE A 65 -3.70 -7.66 -6.13
N ASP A 66 -2.41 -7.76 -5.81
CA ASP A 66 -1.32 -7.82 -6.79
C ASP A 66 -1.36 -6.72 -7.86
N SER A 67 -1.68 -5.51 -7.43
CA SER A 67 -1.80 -4.33 -8.29
C SER A 67 -0.56 -4.13 -9.17
N GLY A 68 -0.79 -3.88 -10.46
CA GLY A 68 0.28 -3.66 -11.44
C GLY A 68 0.92 -4.93 -11.99
N THR A 69 0.43 -6.12 -11.61
CA THR A 69 0.90 -7.41 -12.12
C THR A 69 -0.13 -8.05 -13.07
N GLN A 70 0.29 -9.13 -13.75
CA GLN A 70 -0.61 -9.92 -14.60
C GLN A 70 -1.70 -10.67 -13.80
N THR A 71 -1.53 -10.84 -12.49
CA THR A 71 -2.49 -11.51 -11.61
C THR A 71 -3.37 -10.52 -10.84
N SER A 72 -3.31 -9.23 -11.19
CA SER A 72 -4.08 -8.19 -10.51
C SER A 72 -5.58 -8.50 -10.53
N THR A 73 -6.22 -8.40 -9.38
CA THR A 73 -7.68 -8.51 -9.24
C THR A 73 -8.19 -7.51 -8.21
N GLU A 74 -9.49 -7.25 -8.21
CA GLU A 74 -10.06 -6.26 -7.31
C GLU A 74 -11.41 -6.68 -6.72
N GLN A 75 -11.66 -6.17 -5.52
CA GLN A 75 -12.98 -6.11 -4.91
C GLN A 75 -13.37 -4.65 -4.73
N VAL A 76 -14.60 -4.29 -5.12
CA VAL A 76 -15.12 -2.93 -5.01
C VAL A 76 -16.33 -2.92 -4.09
N TRP A 77 -16.32 -2.01 -3.14
CA TRP A 77 -17.41 -1.71 -2.23
C TRP A 77 -17.96 -0.33 -2.51
N THR A 78 -19.25 -0.14 -2.27
CA THR A 78 -19.93 1.15 -2.41
C THR A 78 -20.80 1.46 -1.21
N ALA A 79 -20.96 2.74 -0.91
CA ALA A 79 -21.89 3.26 0.07
C ALA A 79 -22.78 4.35 -0.56
N PRO A 80 -24.03 4.51 -0.09
CA PRO A 80 -24.91 5.57 -0.59
C PRO A 80 -24.37 6.96 -0.24
N ARG A 81 -24.73 7.97 -1.05
CA ARG A 81 -24.44 9.38 -0.74
C ARG A 81 -25.26 9.84 0.47
N PRO A 82 -24.72 10.70 1.36
CA PRO A 82 -23.49 11.48 1.23
C PRO A 82 -22.17 10.74 1.57
N GLY A 83 -22.22 9.43 1.79
CA GLY A 83 -21.09 8.62 2.23
C GLY A 83 -21.18 8.28 3.72
N VAL A 84 -20.33 7.37 4.16
CA VAL A 84 -20.30 6.84 5.54
C VAL A 84 -18.96 7.10 6.20
N ARG A 85 -18.94 7.09 7.54
CA ARG A 85 -17.71 7.10 8.31
C ARG A 85 -17.07 5.70 8.27
N VAL A 86 -15.77 5.61 8.01
CA VAL A 86 -15.04 4.34 8.01
C VAL A 86 -13.79 4.48 8.86
N GLU A 87 -13.59 3.54 9.79
CA GLU A 87 -12.35 3.43 10.56
C GLU A 87 -11.88 1.99 10.63
N HIS A 88 -12.73 1.07 11.08
CA HIS A 88 -12.46 -0.37 11.07
C HIS A 88 -13.42 -1.10 10.12
N VAL A 89 -12.88 -2.03 9.33
CA VAL A 89 -13.66 -2.83 8.37
C VAL A 89 -13.17 -4.27 8.34
N ASP A 90 -14.11 -5.20 8.44
CA ASP A 90 -13.87 -6.60 8.15
C ASP A 90 -14.07 -6.82 6.64
N LEU A 91 -12.95 -6.93 5.93
CA LEU A 91 -12.91 -7.09 4.48
C LEU A 91 -13.20 -8.55 4.11
N LEU A 92 -13.64 -8.75 2.87
CA LEU A 92 -13.82 -10.07 2.24
C LEU A 92 -14.90 -10.97 2.89
N GLY A 93 -15.59 -10.51 3.94
CA GLY A 93 -16.44 -11.39 4.76
C GLY A 93 -17.45 -10.72 5.68
N VAL A 94 -18.01 -9.58 5.28
CA VAL A 94 -19.20 -8.91 5.85
C VAL A 94 -19.01 -8.15 7.18
N SER A 95 -19.37 -6.86 7.11
CA SER A 95 -19.58 -5.87 8.18
C SER A 95 -18.41 -4.91 8.51
N SER A 96 -18.79 -3.69 8.85
CA SER A 96 -17.91 -2.70 9.49
C SER A 96 -18.61 -2.30 10.78
N PRO A 97 -17.94 -2.40 11.95
CA PRO A 97 -18.55 -2.02 13.24
C PRO A 97 -18.98 -0.55 13.26
N ASP A 98 -18.26 0.29 12.52
CA ASP A 98 -18.37 1.75 12.59
C ASP A 98 -19.09 2.38 11.38
N ALA A 99 -19.44 1.59 10.35
CA ALA A 99 -19.91 2.15 9.07
C ALA A 99 -21.31 2.80 9.09
N GLY A 100 -22.11 2.67 10.17
CA GLY A 100 -23.41 3.35 10.30
C GLY A 100 -24.45 3.11 9.17
N GLY A 101 -24.15 2.27 8.18
CA GLY A 101 -24.86 2.03 6.92
C GLY A 101 -24.06 1.06 6.03
N PRO A 102 -24.69 0.41 5.03
CA PRO A 102 -24.10 -0.78 4.42
C PRO A 102 -23.06 -0.37 3.37
N LEU A 103 -21.78 -0.50 3.71
CA LEU A 103 -20.78 -0.76 2.67
C LEU A 103 -21.15 -2.09 2.01
N GLU A 104 -21.52 -2.03 0.74
CA GLU A 104 -21.97 -3.19 -0.03
C GLU A 104 -20.93 -3.56 -1.06
N ILE A 105 -20.69 -4.86 -1.23
CA ILE A 105 -19.82 -5.37 -2.29
C ILE A 105 -20.54 -5.18 -3.62
N ARG A 106 -20.01 -4.28 -4.46
CA ARG A 106 -20.47 -4.04 -5.83
C ARG A 106 -19.79 -4.97 -6.84
N THR A 107 -18.48 -5.14 -6.69
CA THR A 107 -17.68 -6.06 -7.50
C THR A 107 -17.05 -7.07 -6.55
N PRO A 108 -17.54 -8.32 -6.48
CA PRO A 108 -16.92 -9.35 -5.67
C PRO A 108 -15.60 -9.83 -6.30
N LEU A 109 -14.74 -10.46 -5.50
CA LEU A 109 -13.62 -11.22 -6.05
C LEU A 109 -14.14 -12.37 -6.94
N PRO A 110 -13.36 -12.80 -7.95
CA PRO A 110 -13.72 -13.95 -8.78
C PRO A 110 -14.04 -15.18 -7.93
N ALA A 111 -14.99 -15.99 -8.38
CA ALA A 111 -15.35 -17.22 -7.69
C ALA A 111 -14.13 -18.14 -7.53
N GLY A 112 -13.90 -18.63 -6.31
CA GLY A 112 -12.76 -19.48 -5.98
C GLY A 112 -11.41 -18.75 -5.91
N TYR A 113 -11.38 -17.41 -6.03
CA TYR A 113 -10.17 -16.65 -5.78
C TYR A 113 -9.78 -16.72 -4.30
N ASP A 114 -8.55 -17.18 -4.07
CA ASP A 114 -7.97 -17.32 -2.74
C ASP A 114 -7.04 -16.14 -2.47
N TRP A 115 -7.58 -15.11 -1.79
CA TRP A 115 -6.86 -13.87 -1.50
C TRP A 115 -5.61 -14.10 -0.63
N THR A 116 -5.56 -15.18 0.13
CA THR A 116 -4.42 -15.49 1.01
C THR A 116 -3.15 -15.82 0.22
N LYS A 117 -3.29 -16.12 -1.07
CA LYS A 117 -2.19 -16.39 -2.01
C LYS A 117 -1.70 -15.17 -2.77
N ALA A 118 -2.36 -14.02 -2.63
CA ALA A 118 -1.87 -12.78 -3.20
C ALA A 118 -0.51 -12.42 -2.57
N GLY A 119 0.36 -11.75 -3.34
CA GLY A 119 1.58 -11.19 -2.79
C GLY A 119 1.30 -9.90 -2.00
N SER A 120 0.34 -9.10 -2.47
CA SER A 120 -0.02 -7.85 -1.80
C SER A 120 -1.48 -7.45 -1.95
N VAL A 121 -1.94 -6.60 -1.04
CA VAL A 121 -3.24 -5.93 -1.09
C VAL A 121 -3.03 -4.42 -1.00
N ASN A 122 -3.67 -3.69 -1.91
CA ASN A 122 -3.76 -2.24 -1.90
C ASN A 122 -5.19 -1.83 -1.55
N VAL A 123 -5.34 -0.81 -0.70
CA VAL A 123 -6.62 -0.17 -0.42
C VAL A 123 -6.64 1.25 -0.99
N ALA A 124 -7.76 1.62 -1.60
CA ALA A 124 -8.09 2.99 -1.94
C ALA A 124 -9.49 3.33 -1.42
N VAL A 125 -9.67 4.60 -1.03
CA VAL A 125 -10.92 5.13 -0.48
C VAL A 125 -11.46 6.18 -1.44
N ASP A 126 -12.72 6.04 -1.84
CA ASP A 126 -13.45 7.00 -2.67
C ASP A 126 -14.35 7.88 -1.79
N GLY A 127 -14.47 9.17 -2.12
CA GLY A 127 -15.31 10.15 -1.42
C GLY A 127 -14.48 11.29 -0.83
N PRO A 128 -13.80 11.10 0.31
CA PRO A 128 -12.89 12.09 0.86
C PRO A 128 -11.57 12.17 0.08
N LYS A 129 -10.80 13.23 0.32
CA LYS A 129 -9.37 13.25 -0.04
C LYS A 129 -8.65 12.21 0.82
N ALA A 130 -8.25 11.11 0.21
CA ALA A 130 -7.57 10.02 0.87
C ALA A 130 -6.37 9.55 0.05
N ASN A 131 -5.37 9.01 0.74
CA ASN A 131 -4.24 8.31 0.13
C ASN A 131 -4.53 6.81 0.08
N GLY A 132 -3.87 6.10 -0.85
CA GLY A 132 -3.87 4.64 -0.85
C GLY A 132 -2.85 4.07 0.14
N ALA A 133 -3.07 2.84 0.59
CA ALA A 133 -2.12 2.09 1.39
C ALA A 133 -1.96 0.66 0.86
N LYS A 134 -0.81 0.04 1.17
CA LYS A 134 -0.44 -1.30 0.70
C LYS A 134 0.08 -2.15 1.86
N ALA A 135 -0.22 -3.44 1.84
CA ALA A 135 0.38 -4.43 2.72
C ALA A 135 0.85 -5.67 1.95
N ASP A 136 1.89 -6.33 2.48
CA ASP A 136 2.32 -7.66 2.09
C ASP A 136 1.38 -8.69 2.74
N VAL A 137 0.67 -9.46 1.93
CA VAL A 137 -0.37 -10.39 2.42
C VAL A 137 0.24 -11.51 3.24
N ALA A 138 1.39 -12.04 2.79
CA ALA A 138 2.06 -13.13 3.48
C ALA A 138 2.58 -12.68 4.86
N GLN A 139 3.04 -11.45 4.99
CA GLN A 139 3.43 -10.85 6.27
C GLN A 139 2.25 -10.73 7.22
N VAL A 140 1.14 -10.12 6.78
CA VAL A 140 -0.07 -9.98 7.60
C VAL A 140 -0.53 -11.35 8.11
N LEU A 141 -0.60 -12.35 7.23
CA LEU A 141 -1.02 -13.71 7.60
C LEU A 141 -0.10 -14.35 8.64
N ARG A 142 1.22 -14.23 8.48
CA ARG A 142 2.19 -14.84 9.40
C ARG A 142 2.22 -14.16 10.77
N GLU A 143 2.08 -12.83 10.80
CA GLU A 143 2.38 -12.03 11.98
C GLU A 143 1.14 -11.70 12.82
N SER A 144 -0.07 -11.65 12.25
CA SER A 144 -1.28 -11.19 12.98
C SER A 144 -1.52 -11.87 14.32
N ALA A 145 -1.39 -13.19 14.39
CA ALA A 145 -1.61 -13.96 15.62
C ALA A 145 -0.52 -13.74 16.68
N GLN A 146 0.61 -13.15 16.32
CA GLN A 146 1.75 -12.88 17.21
C GLN A 146 1.62 -11.52 17.91
N HIS A 147 0.65 -10.69 17.50
CA HIS A 147 0.44 -9.34 18.02
C HIS A 147 -0.90 -9.21 18.76
N PRO A 148 -0.99 -8.33 19.78
CA PRO A 148 -2.23 -8.08 20.53
C PRO A 148 -3.40 -7.72 19.61
N SER A 149 -4.63 -8.11 19.95
CA SER A 149 -5.84 -7.95 19.09
C SER A 149 -6.15 -6.53 18.63
N GLY A 150 -5.64 -5.50 19.31
CA GLY A 150 -5.78 -4.09 18.93
C GLY A 150 -4.63 -3.53 18.08
N SER A 151 -3.66 -4.35 17.68
CA SER A 151 -2.52 -3.92 16.87
C SER A 151 -2.70 -4.31 15.41
N TYR A 152 -2.25 -3.45 14.49
CA TYR A 152 -2.35 -3.71 13.05
C TYR A 152 -1.00 -3.44 12.38
N LEU A 153 -0.71 -4.12 11.28
CA LEU A 153 0.46 -3.85 10.46
C LEU A 153 0.24 -2.59 9.63
N PHE A 154 0.93 -1.50 10.00
CA PHE A 154 0.98 -0.25 9.23
C PHE A 154 2.24 -0.24 8.38
N GLY A 155 2.11 -0.66 7.12
CA GLY A 155 3.15 -0.56 6.10
C GLY A 155 4.57 -0.83 6.62
N ARG A 156 5.42 0.19 6.54
CA ARG A 156 6.83 0.12 7.03
C ARG A 156 6.97 0.45 8.52
N SER A 157 5.97 1.06 9.13
CA SER A 157 5.97 1.41 10.56
C SER A 157 5.75 0.18 11.46
N GLY A 158 5.31 -0.95 10.88
CA GLY A 158 5.18 -2.22 11.59
C GLY A 158 3.86 -2.32 12.36
N TRP A 159 3.85 -3.18 13.39
CA TRP A 159 2.66 -3.43 14.19
C TRP A 159 2.44 -2.33 15.22
N LEU A 160 1.33 -1.59 15.07
CA LEU A 160 1.00 -0.45 15.92
C LEU A 160 -0.39 -0.60 16.53
N ASP A 161 -0.55 -0.15 17.77
CA ASP A 161 -1.84 0.04 18.43
C ASP A 161 -2.36 1.49 18.28
N ALA A 162 -3.56 1.75 18.81
CA ALA A 162 -4.19 3.09 18.83
C ALA A 162 -3.27 4.19 19.33
N ALA A 163 -2.58 3.96 20.45
CA ALA A 163 -1.72 4.97 21.07
C ALA A 163 -0.50 5.27 20.19
N ALA A 164 0.13 4.25 19.62
CA ALA A 164 1.26 4.41 18.72
C ALA A 164 0.86 5.13 17.44
N VAL A 165 -0.25 4.74 16.79
CA VAL A 165 -0.75 5.42 15.58
C VAL A 165 -1.04 6.89 15.86
N GLN A 166 -1.72 7.22 16.95
CA GLN A 166 -1.99 8.61 17.32
C GLN A 166 -0.70 9.42 17.50
N ARG A 167 0.33 8.80 18.08
CA ARG A 167 1.59 9.47 18.40
C ARG A 167 2.45 9.71 17.17
N GLU A 168 2.38 8.82 16.18
CA GLU A 168 3.24 8.77 14.98
C GLU A 168 2.59 9.40 13.74
N ASN A 169 1.25 9.44 13.67
CA ASN A 169 0.53 10.12 12.59
C ASN A 169 0.95 11.59 12.52
N ARG A 170 1.19 12.09 11.29
CA ARG A 170 1.73 13.43 10.99
C ARG A 170 3.17 13.67 11.48
N LYS A 171 3.89 12.64 11.90
CA LYS A 171 5.32 12.73 12.27
C LYS A 171 6.18 11.79 11.43
N SER A 172 5.81 10.52 11.36
CA SER A 172 6.57 9.48 10.66
C SER A 172 5.81 8.86 9.47
N PHE A 173 4.48 8.92 9.51
CA PHE A 173 3.57 8.55 8.42
C PHE A 173 2.28 9.37 8.46
N LEU A 174 1.47 9.27 7.40
CA LEU A 174 0.08 9.76 7.36
C LEU A 174 -0.85 8.57 7.34
N THR A 175 -1.82 8.53 8.23
CA THR A 175 -2.95 7.63 8.06
C THR A 175 -3.73 8.03 6.80
N ILE A 176 -4.39 7.07 6.13
CA ILE A 176 -4.92 7.27 4.77
C ILE A 176 -5.84 8.48 4.59
N CYS A 177 -6.59 8.89 5.62
CA CYS A 177 -7.50 10.03 5.57
C CYS A 177 -7.00 11.25 6.36
N THR A 178 -5.74 11.23 6.79
CA THR A 178 -5.09 12.42 7.36
C THR A 178 -4.57 13.30 6.23
N PRO A 179 -4.94 14.60 6.20
CA PRO A 179 -4.37 15.55 5.27
C PRO A 179 -2.86 15.67 5.44
N ASP A 180 -2.18 15.86 4.31
CA ASP A 180 -0.77 16.22 4.31
C ASP A 180 -0.56 17.53 5.09
N PRO A 181 0.35 17.60 6.07
CA PRO A 181 0.68 18.86 6.73
C PRO A 181 1.19 19.92 5.73
N GLU A 182 0.80 21.17 5.96
CA GLU A 182 1.33 22.35 5.26
C GLU A 182 2.76 22.68 5.70
#